data_AF-A0A0G0IEP7-F1
#
_entry.id   AF-A0A0G0IEP7-F1
#
_cell.length_a   1.000
_cell.length_b   1.000
_cell.length_c   1.000
_cell.angle_alpha   90.00
_cell.angle_beta   90.00
_cell.angle_gamma   90.00
#
_symmetry.space_group_name_H-M   'P 1'
#
loop_
_entity.id
_entity.type
_entity.pdbx_description
1 polymer ?
#
loop_
_entity_poly.entity_id
_entity_poly.type
_entity_poly.pdbx_seq_one_letter_code
_entity_poly.pdbx_strand_id
1 'polypeptide(L)' 'MSKGSAGEVRNQLYIALEVNYINKEKFKEINNKLEDLAGQIGGLIVYLQNLRQKQKINS' A
#
# COMPACT_ATOMS: atom_id res chain seq x y z
N MET A 1 2.13 10.80 -3.97
CA MET A 1 3.31 9.90 -4.08
C MET A 1 3.18 8.86 -2.97
N SER A 2 2.81 7.62 -3.32
CA SER A 2 2.72 6.42 -2.44
C SER A 2 2.28 5.22 -3.29
N LYS A 3 1.47 5.46 -4.33
CA LYS A 3 1.09 4.45 -5.34
C LYS A 3 2.28 3.90 -6.14
N GLY A 4 3.29 4.73 -6.44
CA GLY A 4 4.51 4.31 -7.14
C GLY A 4 5.34 3.32 -6.32
N SER A 5 5.62 3.65 -5.06
CA SER A 5 6.43 2.80 -4.16
C SER A 5 5.78 1.44 -3.86
N ALA A 6 4.45 1.39 -3.64
CA ALA A 6 3.75 0.12 -3.47
C ALA A 6 3.74 -0.73 -4.77
N GLY A 7 3.65 -0.10 -5.94
CA GLY A 7 3.76 -0.78 -7.23
C GLY A 7 5.15 -1.35 -7.46
N GLU A 8 6.19 -0.62 -7.06
CA GLU A 8 7.59 -1.02 -7.22
C GLU A 8 7.95 -2.19 -6.28
N VAL A 9 7.49 -2.16 -5.03
CA VAL A 9 7.64 -3.28 -4.09
C VAL A 9 6.89 -4.52 -4.58
N ARG A 10 5.68 -4.35 -5.13
CA ARG A 10 4.92 -5.45 -5.73
C ARG A 10 5.67 -6.05 -6.92
N ASN A 11 6.25 -5.22 -7.78
CA ASN A 11 7.06 -5.68 -8.92
C ASN A 11 8.28 -6.49 -8.48
N GLN A 12 9.02 -6.01 -7.47
CA GLN A 12 10.15 -6.75 -6.90
C GLN A 12 9.72 -8.07 -6.26
N LEU A 13 8.53 -8.14 -5.65
CA LEU A 13 7.98 -9.37 -5.09
C LEU A 13 7.68 -10.42 -6.16
N TYR A 14 7.18 -10.00 -7.33
CA TYR A 14 6.99 -10.89 -8.48
C TYR A 14 8.31 -11.41 -9.02
N ILE A 15 9.32 -10.55 -9.18
CA ILE A 15 10.67 -10.97 -9.61
C ILE A 15 11.25 -11.99 -8.62
N ALA A 16 11.13 -11.75 -7.32
CA ALA A 16 11.60 -12.66 -6.28
C ALA A 16 10.92 -14.05 -6.33
N LEU A 17 9.65 -14.10 -6.73
CA LEU A 17 8.93 -15.35 -6.96
C LEU A 17 9.42 -16.05 -8.23
N GLU A 18 9.59 -15.31 -9.33
CA GLU A 18 10.03 -15.86 -10.63
C GLU A 18 11.41 -16.50 -10.55
N VAL A 19 12.33 -15.88 -9.81
CA VAL A 19 13.69 -16.45 -9.59
C VAL A 19 13.73 -17.49 -8.47
N ASN A 20 12.57 -17.93 -7.96
CA ASN A 20 12.42 -18.87 -6.84
C ASN A 20 13.17 -18.46 -5.55
N TYR A 21 13.42 -17.16 -5.35
CA TYR A 21 14.00 -16.63 -4.10
C TYR A 21 13.00 -16.73 -2.93
N ILE A 22 11.70 -16.64 -3.25
CA ILE A 22 10.60 -16.93 -2.34
C ILE A 22 9.63 -17.93 -2.99
N ASN A 23 8.90 -18.68 -2.17
CA ASN A 23 7.85 -19.57 -2.65
C ASN A 23 6.47 -18.86 -2.69
N LYS A 24 5.46 -19.54 -3.26
CA LYS A 24 4.10 -18.99 -3.41
C LYS A 24 3.42 -18.63 -2.08
N GLU A 25 3.66 -19.40 -1.03
CA GLU A 25 3.12 -19.11 0.31
C GLU A 25 3.70 -17.81 0.86
N LYS A 26 5.03 -17.66 0.75
CA LYS A 26 5.72 -16.46 1.22
C LYS A 26 5.36 -15.24 0.39
N PHE A 27 5.21 -15.41 -0.92
CA PHE A 27 4.68 -14.38 -1.80
C PHE A 27 3.29 -13.92 -1.33
N LYS A 28 2.38 -14.85 -1.07
CA LYS A 28 1.02 -14.52 -0.64
C LYS A 28 1.01 -13.80 0.71
N GLU A 29 1.83 -14.24 1.66
CA GLU A 29 1.99 -13.57 2.96
C GLU A 29 2.45 -12.12 2.80
N ILE A 30 3.49 -11.88 2.00
CA ILE A 30 4.05 -10.54 1.82
C ILE A 30 3.10 -9.65 1.01
N ASN A 31 2.45 -10.17 -0.02
CA ASN A 31 1.49 -9.42 -0.82
C ASN A 31 0.28 -8.97 0.02
N ASN A 32 -0.23 -9.84 0.89
CA ASN A 32 -1.33 -9.49 1.80
C ASN A 32 -0.92 -8.34 2.75
N LYS A 33 0.27 -8.41 3.34
CA LYS A 33 0.80 -7.34 4.20
C LYS A 33 0.93 -6.01 3.45
N LEU A 34 1.37 -6.06 2.19
CA LEU A 34 1.46 -4.88 1.33
C LEU A 34 0.09 -4.25 1.08
N GLU A 35 -0.93 -5.08 0.83
CA GLU A 35 -2.30 -4.63 0.61
C GLU A 35 -2.92 -4.01 1.86
N ASP A 36 -2.73 -4.64 3.02
CA ASP A 36 -3.18 -4.11 4.31
C ASP A 36 -2.55 -2.74 4.60
N LEU A 37 -1.23 -2.61 4.40
CA LEU A 37 -0.52 -1.36 4.59
C LEU A 37 -1.01 -0.27 3.63
N ALA A 38 -1.22 -0.61 2.36
CA ALA A 38 -1.75 0.32 1.37
C ALA A 38 -3.16 0.80 1.74
N GLY A 39 -4.00 -0.09 2.27
CA GLY A 39 -5.33 0.22 2.78
C GLY A 39 -5.28 1.20 3.96
N GLN A 40 -4.41 0.95 4.94
CA GLN A 40 -4.22 1.82 6.09
C GLN A 40 -3.77 3.23 5.69
N ILE A 41 -2.79 3.33 4.78
CA ILE A 41 -2.31 4.61 4.26
C ILE A 41 -3.43 5.33 3.50
N GLY A 42 -4.19 4.61 2.67
CA GLY A 42 -5.35 5.16 1.96
C GLY A 42 -6.40 5.73 2.90
N GLY A 43 -6.76 4.96 3.95
CA GLY A 43 -7.69 5.40 4.99
C GLY A 43 -7.20 6.65 5.72
N LEU A 44 -5.92 6.70 6.08
CA LEU A 44 -5.32 7.87 6.71
C LEU A 44 -5.37 9.12 5.80
N ILE A 45 -5.07 8.97 4.51
CA ILE A 45 -5.16 10.07 3.54
C ILE A 45 -6.59 10.61 3.46
N VAL A 46 -7.59 9.73 3.33
CA VAL A 46 -9.01 10.11 3.29
C VAL A 46 -9.41 10.83 4.58
N TYR A 47 -9.00 10.31 5.73
CA TYR A 47 -9.25 10.94 7.03
C TYR A 47 -8.69 12.37 7.08
N LEU A 48 -7.43 12.57 6.69
CA LEU A 48 -6.78 13.88 6.68
C LEU A 48 -7.43 14.85 5.68
N GLN A 49 -7.88 14.37 4.53
CA GLN A 49 -8.62 15.16 3.55
C GLN A 49 -9.96 15.65 4.10
N ASN A 50 -10.71 14.76 4.76
CA ASN A 50 -11.97 15.09 5.40
C ASN A 50 -11.80 16.11 6.53
N LEU A 51 -10.75 15.98 7.35
CA LEU A 51 -10.42 16.97 8.38
C LEU A 51 -10.16 18.35 7.80
N ARG A 52 -9.36 18.43 6.72
CA ARG A 52 -9.05 19.71 6.05
C ARG A 52 -10.30 20.35 5.45
N GLN A 53 -11.21 19.56 4.90
CA GLN A 53 -12.46 20.06 4.34
C GLN A 53 -13.39 20.62 5.43
N LYS A 54 -13.50 19.93 6.57
CA LYS A 54 -14.27 20.43 7.73
C LYS A 54 -13.72 21.75 8.28
N GLN A 55 -12.40 21.91 8.33
CA GLN A 55 -11.78 23.17 8.77
C GLN A 55 -12.11 24.35 7.84
N LYS A 56 -12.10 24.13 6.52
CA LYS A 56 -12.46 25.16 5.53
C LYS A 56 -13.92 25.62 5.59
N ILE A 57 -14.84 24.76 6.04
CA ILE A 57 -16.27 25.09 6.17
C ILE A 57 -16.53 25.95 7.41
N ASN A 58 -15.67 25.84 8.42
CA ASN A 58 -15.78 26.56 9.69
C ASN A 58 -14.91 27.84 9.76
N SER A 59 -14.32 28.26 8.64
CA SER A 59 -13.51 29.49 8.50
C SER A 59 -14.25 30.49 7.63
#